data_AF-A0A958M7S3-F1
#
_entry.id   AF-A0A958M7S3-F1
#
_cell.length_a   1.000
_cell.length_b   1.000
_cell.length_c   1.000
_cell.angle_alpha   90.00
_cell.angle_beta   90.00
_cell.angle_gamma   90.00
#
_symmetry.space_group_name_H-M   'P 1'
#
loop_
_entity.id
_entity.type
_entity.pdbx_description
1 polymer ?
#
loop_
_entity_poly.entity_id
_entity_poly.type
_entity_poly.pdbx_seq_one_letter_code
_entity_poly.pdbx_strand_id
1 'polypeptide(L)'
;MTQKPYFWPGITFLFALFVLFCFAPADAAQTKQAVNTLDAYAPFEEVLQVTPSDSTTYSPPFRGCIVESDGDLAILPKKNTSSVTITVITGQMVPAMITKVLSTGTTATVVCGR
;
A
#
# COMPACT_ATOMS: atom_id res chain seq x y z
N MET A 1 34.43 -69.97 -40.52
CA MET A 1 34.64 -69.15 -39.30
C MET A 1 34.13 -67.76 -39.59
N THR A 2 32.96 -67.43 -39.06
CA THR A 2 32.15 -66.26 -39.39
C THR A 2 32.48 -65.11 -38.44
N GLN A 3 32.96 -63.97 -38.95
CA GLN A 3 33.19 -62.75 -38.16
C GLN A 3 32.18 -61.64 -38.51
N LYS A 4 31.70 -60.97 -37.45
CA LYS A 4 30.54 -60.08 -37.35
C LYS A 4 30.77 -58.69 -37.99
N PRO A 5 29.72 -58.01 -38.46
CA PRO A 5 29.79 -56.58 -38.80
C PRO A 5 29.84 -55.70 -37.53
N TYR A 6 30.75 -54.73 -37.52
CA TYR A 6 30.88 -53.70 -36.50
C TYR A 6 29.77 -52.64 -36.68
N PHE A 7 28.77 -52.69 -35.81
CA PHE A 7 27.78 -51.62 -35.61
C PHE A 7 28.47 -50.46 -34.88
N TRP A 8 28.62 -49.31 -35.53
CA TRP A 8 29.11 -48.07 -34.93
C TRP A 8 27.95 -47.34 -34.22
N PRO A 9 27.91 -47.23 -32.87
CA PRO A 9 26.91 -46.42 -32.17
C PRO A 9 27.53 -45.07 -31.82
N GLY A 10 28.03 -44.34 -32.81
CA GLY A 10 28.46 -42.96 -32.64
C GLY A 10 27.40 -42.05 -33.25
N ILE A 11 26.42 -41.58 -32.44
CA ILE A 11 25.64 -40.33 -32.69
C ILE A 11 24.60 -40.04 -31.59
N THR A 12 24.25 -40.97 -30.69
CA THR A 12 23.09 -40.76 -29.80
C THR A 12 23.39 -40.34 -28.35
N PHE A 13 24.58 -39.83 -28.06
CA PHE A 13 24.96 -39.47 -26.68
C PHE A 13 25.40 -38.01 -26.46
N LEU A 14 25.17 -37.13 -27.44
CA LEU A 14 25.42 -35.68 -27.31
C LEU A 14 24.12 -34.84 -27.32
N PHE A 15 23.00 -35.43 -26.92
CA PHE A 15 21.74 -34.70 -26.70
C PHE A 15 21.19 -34.88 -25.28
N ALA A 16 21.84 -35.69 -24.43
CA ALA A 16 21.37 -35.99 -23.09
C ALA A 16 21.93 -35.06 -21.99
N LEU A 17 22.72 -34.03 -22.34
CA LEU A 17 23.37 -33.16 -21.35
C LEU A 17 22.78 -31.74 -21.24
N PHE A 18 21.87 -31.32 -22.15
CA PHE A 18 21.43 -29.91 -22.18
C PHE A 18 20.03 -29.63 -21.63
N VAL A 19 19.25 -30.66 -21.27
CA VAL A 19 17.83 -30.45 -20.86
C VAL A 19 17.61 -30.59 -19.34
N LEU A 20 18.64 -30.96 -18.56
CA LEU A 20 18.49 -31.19 -17.11
C LEU A 20 18.81 -29.97 -16.22
N PHE A 21 19.12 -28.78 -16.77
CA PHE A 21 19.63 -27.66 -15.96
C PHE A 21 18.90 -26.32 -16.07
N CYS A 22 17.66 -26.27 -16.56
CA CYS A 22 16.97 -24.97 -16.72
C CYS A 22 15.59 -24.84 -16.10
N PHE A 23 15.15 -25.77 -15.24
CA PHE A 23 13.87 -25.60 -14.57
C PHE A 23 13.97 -25.90 -13.08
N ALA A 24 14.69 -25.05 -12.36
CA ALA A 24 14.35 -24.77 -10.97
C ALA A 24 13.16 -23.79 -11.02
N PRO A 25 11.93 -24.18 -10.64
CA PRO A 25 10.89 -23.20 -10.39
C PRO A 25 11.32 -22.40 -9.16
N ALA A 26 11.88 -21.23 -9.43
CA ALA A 26 12.06 -20.20 -8.44
C ALA A 26 10.68 -19.83 -7.90
N ASP A 27 10.47 -20.20 -6.64
CA ASP A 27 9.73 -19.44 -5.66
C ASP A 27 8.49 -18.68 -6.17
N ALA A 28 7.35 -19.36 -6.17
CA ALA A 28 6.05 -18.73 -6.28
C ALA A 28 5.20 -19.05 -5.04
N ALA A 29 5.78 -18.88 -3.85
CA ALA A 29 5.00 -18.64 -2.64
C ALA A 29 4.64 -17.15 -2.56
N GLN A 30 3.95 -16.62 -3.57
CA GLN A 30 3.18 -15.39 -3.37
C GLN A 30 1.90 -15.85 -2.67
N THR A 31 1.98 -16.02 -1.34
CA THR A 31 0.78 -15.85 -0.53
C THR A 31 0.17 -14.55 -1.00
N LYS A 32 -1.07 -14.63 -1.51
CA LYS A 32 -1.93 -13.47 -1.71
C LYS A 32 -1.97 -12.79 -0.35
N GLN A 33 -1.02 -11.88 -0.11
CA GLN A 33 -1.06 -11.03 1.05
C GLN A 33 -2.45 -10.43 0.97
N ALA A 34 -3.17 -10.44 2.09
CA ALA A 34 -4.18 -9.43 2.29
C ALA A 34 -3.40 -8.11 2.27
N VAL A 35 -3.06 -7.64 1.07
CA VAL A 35 -2.58 -6.31 0.87
C VAL A 35 -3.81 -5.53 1.26
N ASN A 36 -3.80 -5.03 2.49
CA ASN A 36 -4.57 -3.87 2.85
C ASN A 36 -3.96 -2.74 2.01
N THR A 37 -4.15 -2.84 0.69
CA THR A 37 -3.78 -1.82 -0.27
C THR A 37 -4.56 -0.65 0.24
N LEU A 38 -3.85 0.37 0.72
CA LEU A 38 -4.46 1.64 1.02
C LEU A 38 -4.81 2.25 -0.34
N ASP A 39 -5.82 1.67 -1.00
CA ASP A 39 -6.30 2.12 -2.27
C ASP A 39 -6.85 3.52 -2.02
N ALA A 40 -6.31 4.49 -2.74
CA ALA A 40 -6.65 5.91 -2.56
C ALA A 40 -8.14 6.18 -2.82
N TYR A 41 -8.83 5.22 -3.46
CA TYR A 41 -10.24 5.28 -3.81
C TYR A 41 -11.12 4.34 -2.96
N ALA A 42 -10.57 3.66 -1.95
CA ALA A 42 -11.39 2.87 -1.04
C ALA A 42 -12.33 3.81 -0.25
N PRO A 43 -13.62 3.46 -0.09
CA PRO A 43 -14.55 4.23 0.73
C PRO A 43 -14.13 4.21 2.21
N PHE A 44 -14.65 5.16 2.99
CA PHE A 44 -14.50 5.13 4.45
C PHE A 44 -15.30 3.95 5.02
N GLU A 45 -14.63 3.07 5.75
CA GLU A 45 -15.27 1.97 6.48
C GLU A 45 -15.90 2.48 7.77
N GLU A 46 -15.29 3.49 8.38
CA GLU A 46 -15.76 4.12 9.60
C GLU A 46 -15.58 5.63 9.53
N VAL A 47 -16.55 6.36 10.06
CA VAL A 47 -16.60 7.82 10.05
C VAL A 47 -16.76 8.29 11.50
N LEU A 48 -15.81 9.11 11.98
CA LEU A 48 -15.74 9.57 13.35
C LEU A 48 -15.65 11.09 13.40
N GLN A 49 -16.42 11.71 14.29
CA GLN A 49 -16.27 13.13 14.58
C GLN A 49 -14.95 13.36 15.31
N VAL A 50 -14.08 14.18 14.73
CA VAL A 50 -12.75 14.43 15.27
C VAL A 50 -12.76 15.71 16.10
N THR A 51 -12.46 15.57 17.39
CA THR A 51 -12.16 16.72 18.24
C THR A 51 -10.68 17.07 18.11
N PRO A 52 -10.32 18.29 17.68
CA PRO A 52 -8.93 18.72 17.54
C PRO A 52 -8.16 18.59 18.86
N SER A 53 -6.95 18.03 18.81
CA SER A 53 -6.11 17.85 20.00
C SER A 53 -4.64 17.68 19.62
N ASP A 54 -3.77 18.45 20.25
CA ASP A 54 -2.33 18.46 19.96
C ASP A 54 -1.59 17.22 20.49
N SER A 55 -2.20 16.45 21.40
CA SER A 55 -1.57 15.28 22.06
C SER A 55 -2.02 13.94 21.48
N THR A 56 -3.23 13.88 20.90
CA THR A 56 -3.81 12.62 20.40
C THR A 56 -3.24 12.25 19.05
N THR A 57 -2.71 11.04 18.93
CA THR A 57 -2.27 10.47 17.66
C THR A 57 -3.20 9.33 17.26
N TYR A 58 -3.74 9.39 16.05
CA TYR A 58 -4.67 8.40 15.54
C TYR A 58 -3.89 7.23 14.92
N SER A 59 -4.15 6.03 15.43
CA SER A 59 -3.60 4.77 14.91
C SER A 59 -4.73 3.75 14.81
N PRO A 60 -5.09 3.29 13.61
CA PRO A 60 -4.57 3.66 12.28
C PRO A 60 -4.86 5.13 11.88
N PRO A 61 -4.05 5.72 10.97
CA PRO A 61 -4.26 7.07 10.48
C PRO A 61 -5.54 7.18 9.64
N PHE A 62 -6.16 8.36 9.62
CA PHE A 62 -7.32 8.64 8.77
C PHE A 62 -6.91 8.77 7.31
N ARG A 63 -7.80 8.40 6.38
CA ARG A 63 -7.59 8.49 4.92
C ARG A 63 -8.02 9.83 4.34
N GLY A 64 -8.89 10.55 5.05
CA GLY A 64 -9.34 11.88 4.71
C GLY A 64 -10.38 12.39 5.71
N CYS A 65 -10.73 13.66 5.56
CA CYS A 65 -11.76 14.29 6.39
C CYS A 65 -12.73 15.10 5.54
N ILE A 66 -13.99 15.12 5.97
CA ILE A 66 -15.05 15.98 5.45
C ILE A 66 -15.21 17.15 6.39
N VAL A 67 -15.30 18.35 5.84
CA VAL A 67 -15.38 19.60 6.60
C VAL A 67 -16.84 19.94 6.87
N GLU A 68 -17.20 20.14 8.13
CA GLU A 68 -18.55 20.50 8.57
C GLU A 68 -18.72 22.01 8.78
N SER A 69 -17.63 22.73 9.07
CA SER A 69 -17.64 24.19 9.17
C SER A 69 -16.42 24.82 8.52
N ASP A 70 -16.60 25.98 7.90
CA ASP A 70 -15.54 26.77 7.30
C ASP A 70 -14.48 27.14 8.34
N GLY A 71 -13.22 27.28 7.90
CA GLY A 71 -12.14 27.76 8.75
C GLY A 71 -10.79 27.22 8.34
N ASP A 72 -9.86 27.20 9.28
CA ASP A 72 -8.55 26.60 9.10
C ASP A 72 -8.52 25.21 9.74
N LEU A 73 -7.87 24.28 9.05
CA LEU A 73 -7.63 22.92 9.51
C LEU A 73 -6.12 22.68 9.60
N ALA A 74 -5.60 22.59 10.81
CA ALA A 74 -4.21 22.26 11.06
C ALA A 74 -4.05 20.74 11.25
N ILE A 75 -3.39 20.08 10.30
CA ILE A 75 -3.15 18.63 10.33
C ILE A 75 -1.67 18.29 10.36
N LEU A 76 -1.36 17.13 10.93
CA LEU A 76 -0.08 16.46 10.73
C LEU A 76 -0.29 15.29 9.76
N PRO A 77 0.23 15.37 8.52
CA PRO A 77 0.19 14.27 7.57
C PRO A 77 1.09 13.11 8.03
N LYS A 78 0.71 11.87 7.69
CA LYS A 78 1.44 10.64 8.08
C LYS A 78 2.95 10.68 7.80
N LYS A 79 3.36 11.27 6.67
CA LYS A 79 4.76 11.28 6.23
C LYS A 79 5.51 12.56 6.61
N ASN A 80 4.81 13.57 7.10
CA ASN A 80 5.41 14.87 7.41
C ASN A 80 5.71 14.98 8.90
N THR A 81 6.83 15.61 9.24
CA THR A 81 7.22 15.93 10.62
C THR A 81 6.69 17.30 11.08
N SER A 82 6.17 18.10 10.14
CA SER A 82 5.63 19.44 10.38
C SER A 82 4.14 19.49 10.06
N SER A 83 3.40 20.29 10.83
CA SER A 83 1.99 20.53 10.60
C SER A 83 1.77 21.40 9.36
N VAL A 84 0.62 21.20 8.74
CA VAL A 84 0.14 21.96 7.58
C VAL A 84 -1.23 22.52 7.93
N THR A 85 -1.39 23.83 7.76
CA THR A 85 -2.68 24.50 7.90
C THR A 85 -3.31 24.64 6.52
N ILE A 86 -4.55 24.19 6.38
CA ILE A 86 -5.32 24.25 5.15
C ILE A 86 -6.56 25.07 5.44
N THR A 87 -6.77 26.16 4.70
CA THR A 87 -8.04 26.89 4.73
C THR A 87 -9.07 26.06 3.98
N VAL A 88 -10.16 25.72 4.65
CA VAL A 88 -11.19 24.81 4.18
C VAL A 88 -12.56 25.47 4.20
N ILE A 89 -13.42 25.01 3.29
CA ILE A 89 -14.83 25.37 3.24
C ILE A 89 -15.71 24.17 3.59
N THR A 90 -16.93 24.43 4.03
CA THR A 90 -17.93 23.47 4.44
C THR A 90 -18.30 22.57 3.28
N GLY A 91 -18.38 21.26 3.54
CA GLY A 91 -18.63 20.23 2.53
C GLY A 91 -17.40 19.85 1.71
N GLN A 92 -16.25 20.51 1.89
CA GLN A 92 -15.02 20.12 1.24
C GLN A 92 -14.50 18.80 1.81
N MET A 93 -14.08 17.90 0.92
CA MET A 93 -13.34 16.69 1.28
C MET A 93 -11.84 16.97 1.16
N VAL A 94 -11.09 16.67 2.22
CA VAL A 94 -9.62 16.75 2.25
C VAL A 94 -9.06 15.32 2.20
N PRO A 95 -8.67 14.82 1.01
CA PRO A 95 -8.09 13.49 0.86
C PRO A 95 -6.60 13.51 1.25
N ALA A 96 -6.33 13.43 2.55
CA ALA A 96 -4.98 13.35 3.09
C ALA A 96 -4.88 12.28 4.17
N MET A 97 -3.76 11.55 4.20
CA MET A 97 -3.48 10.63 5.29
C MET A 97 -3.08 11.41 6.54
N ILE A 98 -3.98 11.50 7.51
CA ILE A 98 -3.85 12.35 8.70
C ILE A 98 -3.56 11.49 9.92
N THR A 99 -2.47 11.77 10.62
CA THR A 99 -2.12 11.11 11.89
C THR A 99 -2.56 11.91 13.11
N LYS A 100 -2.73 13.22 12.96
CA LYS A 100 -3.15 14.12 14.03
C LYS A 100 -3.85 15.35 13.45
N VAL A 101 -4.90 15.80 14.14
CA VAL A 101 -5.54 17.10 13.91
C VAL A 101 -5.22 17.97 15.11
N LEU A 102 -4.49 19.06 14.89
CA LEU A 102 -4.02 19.95 15.95
C LEU A 102 -5.17 20.82 16.44
N SER A 103 -5.26 21.06 17.75
CA SER A 103 -6.15 22.09 18.30
C SER A 103 -5.62 23.48 18.03
N THR A 104 -4.29 23.63 17.98
CA THR A 104 -3.66 24.89 17.60
C THR A 104 -3.89 25.18 16.12
N GLY A 105 -4.59 26.29 15.84
CA GLY A 105 -4.84 26.75 14.47
C GLY A 105 -5.93 25.98 13.71
N THR A 106 -6.72 25.13 14.39
CA THR A 106 -7.92 24.53 13.79
C THR A 106 -9.16 25.25 14.29
N THR A 107 -9.90 25.88 13.38
CA THR A 107 -11.21 26.51 13.63
C THR A 107 -12.35 25.78 12.91
N ALA A 108 -12.01 24.97 11.89
CA ALA A 108 -12.96 24.12 11.19
C ALA A 108 -13.34 22.88 12.02
N THR A 109 -14.61 22.51 11.96
CA THR A 109 -15.11 21.23 12.47
C THR A 109 -14.99 20.20 11.36
N VAL A 110 -14.46 19.02 11.66
CA VAL A 110 -14.23 17.99 10.65
C VAL A 110 -14.62 16.61 11.15
N VAL A 111 -15.06 15.78 10.21
CA VAL A 111 -15.35 14.37 10.42
C VAL A 111 -14.38 13.57 9.57
N CYS A 112 -13.61 12.70 10.19
CA CYS A 112 -12.57 11.94 9.50
C CYS A 112 -12.96 10.48 9.35
N GLY A 113 -12.56 9.89 8.22
CA GLY A 113 -12.84 8.51 7.90
C GLY A 113 -11.58 7.68 7.69
N ARG A 114 -11.69 6.38 7.92
CA ARG A 114 -10.60 5.40 7.74
C ARG A 114 -11.05 4.17 6.96
#